data_AF-A0A7E4UYP7-F1
#
_entry.id   AF-A0A7E4UYP7-F1
#
_cell.length_a   1.000
_cell.length_b   1.000
_cell.length_c   1.000
_cell.angle_alpha   90.00
_cell.angle_beta   90.00
_cell.angle_gamma   90.00
#
_symmetry.space_group_name_H-M   'P 1'
#
loop_
_entity.id
_entity.type
_entity.pdbx_description
1 polymer ?
#
loop_
_entity_poly.entity_id
_entity_poly.type
_entity_poly.pdbx_seq_one_letter_code
_entity_poly.pdbx_strand_id
1 'polypeptide(L)'
;MGKSKKDVTAEAKPKPDIAAAEAAVDEEMQTVQKNIDIQSRSLQHLKTIRTGKTKILEILRQSGDTLDKKMLEALHERFNDFVRQEAEILVILKTVTGFDSGTAAPATLEKAPQPAPNAVDAAKTSADVRELVLQIAETNARLAEAEKRNVKLEKEAASKSLQGTTDERDSLRKQIRDIQEENVQKKQAVLKLLSVLRENPNLLKKQEAQEEKVTTAVLEAASSTPGTSTEYDEIVRHLDSIKQRRTRMTAIRERLTQTQMDDTYQAALKRLEALSTIRQTLEEATTSPEEAASTPSGEAGKPTSSTTSVQLVREATDENDEEGDQKVDGLDEEAKKAVALSQLNSARGKFEKQRTLERIQNFASSGGTSFEITGEDVASSVEKDICLIIEHVVPWLNKHDDEVITPELATELRRLVVNQSNRVCFPEGLNSDLFITQLATIIDDTIMQFSGNTFKSTHHLIIPEISEILYNELAFFKLIHNLDNFNVIEEA
;
A
#
# COMPACT_ATOMS: atom_id res chain seq x y z
N MET A 1 26.29 58.49 36.69
CA MET A 1 25.78 58.41 35.30
C MET A 1 26.85 57.70 34.47
N GLY A 2 26.88 56.40 34.22
CA GLY A 2 25.79 55.46 33.95
C GLY A 2 25.67 55.21 32.44
N LYS A 3 26.70 54.65 31.79
CA LYS A 3 26.63 54.17 30.39
C LYS A 3 27.43 52.87 30.24
N SER A 4 26.73 51.73 30.32
CA SER A 4 27.25 50.43 29.93
C SER A 4 27.21 50.31 28.40
N LYS A 5 28.36 50.06 27.78
CA LYS A 5 28.46 49.59 26.39
C LYS A 5 28.09 48.11 26.36
N LYS A 6 27.04 47.78 25.61
CA LYS A 6 26.67 46.40 25.25
C LYS A 6 27.46 46.05 23.99
N ASP A 7 28.44 45.16 24.10
CA ASP A 7 29.03 44.50 22.94
C ASP A 7 27.98 43.55 22.35
N VAL A 8 27.62 43.80 21.09
CA VAL A 8 26.79 42.92 20.27
C VAL A 8 27.74 42.16 19.37
N THR A 9 28.15 40.98 19.81
CA THR A 9 28.80 39.98 18.95
C THR A 9 27.74 39.45 17.99
N ALA A 10 27.82 39.86 16.72
CA ALA A 10 27.03 39.29 15.65
C ALA A 10 27.54 37.87 15.35
N GLU A 11 26.80 36.88 15.86
CA GLU A 11 27.02 35.46 15.59
C GLU A 11 26.72 35.20 14.10
N ALA A 12 27.76 34.88 13.33
CA ALA A 12 27.63 34.53 11.93
C ALA A 12 26.87 33.20 11.81
N LYS A 13 25.65 33.25 11.25
CA LYS A 13 24.89 32.03 10.94
C LYS A 13 25.73 31.10 10.06
N PRO A 14 25.85 29.81 10.40
CA PRO A 14 26.57 28.86 9.58
C PRO A 14 25.95 28.80 8.19
N LYS A 15 26.79 28.86 7.15
CA LYS A 15 26.36 28.62 5.77
C LYS A 15 25.73 27.22 5.72
N PRO A 16 24.52 27.05 5.13
CA PRO A 16 23.93 25.74 4.95
C PRO A 16 24.88 24.87 4.13
N ASP A 17 25.11 23.65 4.60
CA ASP A 17 26.01 22.69 3.97
C ASP A 17 25.35 22.17 2.69
N ILE A 18 25.69 22.80 1.57
CA ILE A 18 25.12 22.48 0.25
C ILE A 18 25.38 21.01 -0.11
N ALA A 19 26.50 20.43 0.32
CA ALA A 19 26.83 19.03 0.09
C ALA A 19 25.88 18.07 0.83
N ALA A 20 25.44 18.45 2.04
CA ALA A 20 24.45 17.66 2.78
C ALA A 20 23.06 17.71 2.13
N ALA A 21 22.70 18.86 1.54
CA ALA A 21 21.45 19.01 0.81
C ALA A 21 21.46 18.22 -0.52
N GLU A 22 22.57 18.23 -1.26
CA GLU A 22 22.75 17.41 -2.48
C GLU A 22 22.67 15.90 -2.16
N ALA A 23 23.34 15.44 -1.11
CA ALA A 23 23.29 14.04 -0.68
C ALA A 23 21.88 13.58 -0.29
N ALA A 24 21.12 14.42 0.42
CA ALA A 24 19.74 14.12 0.80
C ALA A 24 18.81 14.03 -0.43
N VAL A 25 18.99 14.91 -1.41
CA VAL A 25 18.22 14.89 -2.67
C VAL A 25 18.54 13.63 -3.48
N ASP A 26 19.81 13.22 -3.55
CA ASP A 26 20.22 12.00 -4.26
C ASP A 26 19.67 10.73 -3.60
N GLU A 27 19.67 10.67 -2.26
CA GLU A 27 19.09 9.54 -1.50
C GLU A 27 17.57 9.44 -1.71
N GLU A 28 16.86 10.58 -1.69
CA GLU A 28 15.42 10.62 -1.97
C GLU A 28 15.13 10.20 -3.42
N MET A 29 15.92 10.68 -4.39
CA MET A 29 15.77 10.34 -5.80
C MET A 29 15.99 8.83 -6.04
N GLN A 30 16.99 8.22 -5.40
CA GLN A 30 17.21 6.77 -5.47
C GLN A 30 16.05 5.98 -4.86
N THR A 31 15.51 6.45 -3.74
CA THR A 31 14.35 5.82 -3.08
C THR A 31 13.10 5.89 -3.95
N VAL A 32 12.80 7.06 -4.54
CA VAL A 32 11.67 7.24 -5.45
C VAL A 32 11.83 6.36 -6.70
N GLN A 33 13.02 6.30 -7.29
CA GLN A 33 13.30 5.47 -8.47
C GLN A 33 13.11 3.98 -8.15
N LYS A 34 13.59 3.51 -7.00
CA LYS A 34 13.40 2.12 -6.54
C LYS A 34 11.92 1.78 -6.38
N ASN A 35 11.12 2.70 -5.84
CA ASN A 35 9.68 2.51 -5.69
C ASN A 35 8.95 2.46 -7.04
N ILE A 36 9.34 3.30 -8.00
CA ILE A 36 8.82 3.30 -9.38
C ILE A 36 9.11 1.97 -10.08
N ASP A 37 10.32 1.43 -9.90
CA ASP A 37 10.74 0.15 -10.50
C ASP A 37 9.94 -1.02 -9.90
N ILE A 38 9.76 -1.03 -8.57
CA ILE A 38 8.96 -2.06 -7.89
C ILE A 38 7.50 -1.99 -8.36
N GLN A 39 6.91 -0.79 -8.41
CA GLN A 39 5.54 -0.61 -8.91
C GLN A 39 5.41 -1.09 -10.36
N SER A 40 6.34 -0.73 -11.24
CA SER A 40 6.29 -1.12 -12.66
C SER A 40 6.34 -2.64 -12.84
N ARG A 41 7.25 -3.33 -12.12
CA ARG A 41 7.35 -4.80 -12.16
C ARG A 41 6.08 -5.46 -11.60
N SER A 42 5.57 -4.96 -10.48
CA SER A 42 4.34 -5.46 -9.86
C SER A 42 3.12 -5.29 -10.76
N LEU A 43 2.96 -4.14 -11.43
CA LEU A 43 1.89 -3.92 -12.40
C LEU A 43 2.00 -4.85 -13.62
N GLN A 44 3.22 -5.10 -14.12
CA GLN A 44 3.45 -6.05 -15.21
C GLN A 44 3.08 -7.49 -14.80
N HIS A 45 3.43 -7.88 -13.57
CA HIS A 45 3.08 -9.18 -13.02
C HIS A 45 1.55 -9.33 -12.87
N LEU A 46 0.89 -8.31 -12.31
CA LEU A 46 -0.56 -8.26 -12.16
C LEU A 46 -1.29 -8.40 -13.50
N LYS A 47 -0.79 -7.73 -14.55
CA LYS A 47 -1.31 -7.86 -15.92
C LYS A 47 -1.18 -9.29 -16.46
N THR A 48 -0.07 -9.96 -16.16
CA THR A 48 0.17 -11.35 -16.55
C THR A 48 -0.79 -12.31 -15.85
N ILE A 49 -1.00 -12.13 -14.55
CA ILE A 49 -1.95 -12.91 -13.74
C ILE A 49 -3.38 -12.74 -14.25
N ARG A 50 -3.83 -11.50 -14.45
CA ARG A 50 -5.18 -11.21 -14.98
C ARG A 50 -5.40 -11.82 -16.36
N THR A 51 -4.37 -11.79 -17.21
CA THR A 51 -4.40 -12.46 -18.52
C THR A 51 -4.52 -13.98 -18.37
N GLY A 52 -3.80 -14.58 -17.42
CA GLY A 52 -3.88 -16.00 -17.08
C GLY A 52 -5.28 -16.43 -16.62
N LYS A 53 -5.87 -15.68 -15.67
CA LYS A 53 -7.26 -15.90 -15.22
C LYS A 53 -8.26 -15.83 -16.37
N THR A 54 -8.13 -14.81 -17.22
CA THR A 54 -9.01 -14.63 -18.39
C THR A 54 -8.92 -15.82 -19.34
N LYS A 55 -7.71 -16.34 -19.60
CA LYS A 55 -7.52 -17.54 -20.43
C LYS A 55 -8.16 -18.79 -19.82
N ILE A 56 -8.04 -18.99 -18.50
CA ILE A 56 -8.70 -20.12 -17.81
C ILE A 56 -10.22 -20.01 -17.95
N LEU A 57 -10.79 -18.84 -17.69
CA LEU A 57 -12.23 -18.60 -17.85
C LEU A 57 -12.69 -18.83 -19.30
N GLU A 58 -11.88 -18.45 -20.28
CA GLU A 58 -12.17 -18.69 -21.69
C GLU A 58 -12.12 -20.18 -22.05
N ILE A 59 -11.15 -20.94 -21.52
CA ILE A 59 -11.09 -22.41 -21.67
C ILE A 59 -12.35 -23.05 -21.09
N LEU A 60 -12.71 -22.69 -19.85
CA LEU A 60 -13.93 -23.20 -19.20
C LEU A 60 -15.19 -22.88 -20.02
N ARG A 61 -15.26 -21.67 -20.59
CA ARG A 61 -16.36 -21.23 -21.45
C ARG A 61 -16.43 -21.99 -22.78
N GLN A 62 -15.30 -22.26 -23.41
CA GLN A 62 -15.22 -22.96 -24.71
C GLN A 62 -15.43 -24.47 -24.57
N SER A 63 -14.99 -25.05 -23.47
CA SER A 63 -15.04 -26.50 -23.24
C SER A 63 -16.40 -26.97 -22.71
N GLY A 64 -17.21 -26.13 -22.07
CA GLY A 64 -18.51 -26.54 -21.51
C GLY A 64 -18.37 -27.77 -20.61
N ASP A 65 -19.25 -28.76 -20.79
CA ASP A 65 -19.26 -30.02 -20.00
C ASP A 65 -18.26 -31.08 -20.49
N THR A 66 -17.40 -30.76 -21.47
CA THR A 66 -16.48 -31.74 -22.08
C THR A 66 -15.16 -31.91 -21.33
N LEU A 67 -14.91 -31.09 -20.30
CA LEU A 67 -13.73 -31.20 -19.45
C LEU A 67 -13.82 -32.40 -18.52
N ASP A 68 -12.77 -33.22 -18.50
CA ASP A 68 -12.66 -34.24 -17.47
C ASP A 68 -12.49 -33.61 -16.08
N LYS A 69 -12.89 -34.35 -15.05
CA LYS A 69 -12.86 -33.90 -13.65
C LYS A 69 -11.46 -33.45 -13.21
N LYS A 70 -10.40 -34.13 -13.65
CA LYS A 70 -9.01 -33.84 -13.26
C LYS A 70 -8.52 -32.53 -13.89
N MET A 71 -8.87 -32.28 -15.15
CA MET A 71 -8.57 -31.02 -15.83
C MET A 71 -9.34 -29.87 -15.17
N LEU A 72 -10.59 -30.09 -14.77
CA LEU A 72 -11.37 -29.08 -14.07
C LEU A 72 -10.75 -28.74 -12.71
N GLU A 73 -10.34 -29.76 -11.93
CA GLU A 73 -9.61 -29.59 -10.66
C GLU A 73 -8.30 -28.82 -10.87
N ALA A 74 -7.50 -29.17 -11.88
CA ALA A 74 -6.24 -28.48 -12.18
C ALA A 74 -6.44 -27.02 -12.63
N LEU A 75 -7.47 -26.74 -13.43
CA LEU A 75 -7.82 -25.37 -13.83
C LEU A 75 -8.30 -24.55 -12.63
N HIS A 76 -9.05 -25.17 -11.72
CA HIS A 76 -9.52 -24.53 -10.50
C HIS A 76 -8.36 -24.20 -9.54
N GLU A 77 -7.45 -25.15 -9.31
CA GLU A 77 -6.24 -24.93 -8.51
C GLU A 77 -5.39 -23.80 -9.11
N ARG A 78 -5.14 -23.84 -10.43
CA ARG A 78 -4.38 -22.78 -11.10
C ARG A 78 -5.05 -21.41 -11.06
N PHE A 79 -6.39 -21.36 -11.09
CA PHE A 79 -7.14 -20.13 -10.92
C PHE A 79 -6.99 -19.56 -9.50
N ASN A 80 -7.04 -20.42 -8.48
CA ASN A 80 -6.84 -20.02 -7.08
C ASN A 80 -5.41 -19.54 -6.82
N ASP A 81 -4.40 -20.16 -7.42
CA ASP A 81 -3.02 -19.67 -7.38
C ASP A 81 -2.92 -18.23 -7.92
N PHE A 82 -3.55 -17.96 -9.06
CA PHE A 82 -3.61 -16.62 -9.60
C PHE A 82 -4.35 -15.63 -8.70
N VAL A 83 -5.37 -16.08 -7.95
CA VAL A 83 -6.04 -15.24 -6.93
C VAL A 83 -5.09 -14.90 -5.78
N ARG A 84 -4.34 -15.89 -5.28
CA ARG A 84 -3.38 -15.69 -4.19
C ARG A 84 -2.23 -14.75 -4.62
N GLN A 85 -1.64 -14.98 -5.79
CA GLN A 85 -0.58 -14.13 -6.33
C GLN A 85 -1.06 -12.69 -6.60
N GLU A 86 -2.28 -12.51 -7.10
CA GLU A 86 -2.86 -11.17 -7.26
C GLU A 86 -3.01 -10.45 -5.91
N ALA A 87 -3.45 -11.15 -4.86
CA ALA A 87 -3.54 -10.58 -3.52
C ALA A 87 -2.17 -10.17 -2.97
N GLU A 88 -1.15 -11.02 -3.11
CA GLU A 88 0.23 -10.71 -2.68
C GLU A 88 0.80 -9.47 -3.40
N ILE A 89 0.63 -9.39 -4.72
CA ILE A 89 1.10 -8.24 -5.50
C ILE A 89 0.34 -6.98 -5.13
N LEU A 90 -0.97 -7.08 -4.86
CA LEU A 90 -1.75 -5.93 -4.40
C LEU A 90 -1.26 -5.45 -3.02
N VAL A 91 -0.85 -6.35 -2.12
CA VAL A 91 -0.21 -5.97 -0.85
C VAL A 91 1.13 -5.27 -1.08
N ILE A 92 1.98 -5.75 -1.99
CA ILE A 92 3.25 -5.09 -2.34
C ILE A 92 2.99 -3.70 -2.95
N LEU A 93 2.03 -3.58 -3.85
CA LEU A 93 1.65 -2.29 -4.43
C LEU A 93 1.12 -1.35 -3.34
N LYS A 94 0.32 -1.86 -2.42
CA LYS A 94 -0.23 -1.14 -1.27
C LYS A 94 0.88 -0.59 -0.36
N THR A 95 1.87 -1.40 -0.03
CA THR A 95 3.00 -1.00 0.84
C THR A 95 3.95 0.00 0.19
N VAL A 96 4.16 -0.10 -1.13
CA VAL A 96 5.04 0.80 -1.90
C VAL A 96 4.35 2.12 -2.26
N THR A 97 3.02 2.11 -2.44
CA THR A 97 2.23 3.33 -2.73
C THR A 97 1.73 4.04 -1.48
N GLY A 98 1.79 3.41 -0.30
CA GLY A 98 1.15 3.92 0.92
C GLY A 98 -0.39 3.92 0.85
N PHE A 99 -0.97 3.14 -0.08
CA PHE A 99 -2.40 3.13 -0.33
C PHE A 99 -3.14 2.27 0.71
N ASP A 100 -4.38 2.60 1.06
CA ASP A 100 -5.23 1.76 1.92
C ASP A 100 -6.47 1.27 1.15
N SER A 101 -6.38 0.11 0.51
CA SER A 101 -7.53 -0.52 -0.13
C SER A 101 -8.43 -1.14 0.94
N GLY A 102 -9.39 -0.38 1.45
CA GLY A 102 -10.35 -0.86 2.44
C GLY A 102 -11.17 -2.05 1.93
N THR A 103 -10.76 -3.26 2.27
CA THR A 103 -11.50 -4.52 2.10
C THR A 103 -11.63 -5.18 3.46
N ALA A 104 -12.78 -5.03 4.10
CA ALA A 104 -13.16 -5.73 5.31
C ALA A 104 -14.02 -6.97 4.97
N ALA A 105 -13.85 -8.05 5.75
CA ALA A 105 -14.63 -9.28 5.72
C ALA A 105 -16.06 -9.06 6.29
N PRO A 106 -17.04 -9.97 6.06
CA PRO A 106 -18.45 -9.67 6.24
C PRO A 106 -18.87 -9.71 7.71
N ALA A 107 -19.49 -8.63 8.18
CA ALA A 107 -20.10 -8.54 9.51
C ALA A 107 -21.42 -9.32 9.57
N THR A 108 -21.60 -10.06 10.66
CA THR A 108 -22.82 -10.77 11.05
C THR A 108 -23.98 -9.80 11.32
N LEU A 109 -25.13 -10.12 10.75
CA LEU A 109 -26.41 -9.41 10.91
C LEU A 109 -26.95 -9.53 12.34
N GLU A 110 -27.16 -8.39 13.01
CA GLU A 110 -28.12 -8.30 14.12
C GLU A 110 -29.07 -7.10 13.97
N LYS A 111 -30.35 -7.40 14.27
CA LYS A 111 -31.63 -6.66 14.28
C LYS A 111 -31.73 -5.17 13.89
N ALA A 112 -32.72 -4.91 13.03
CA ALA A 112 -33.17 -3.61 12.54
C ALA A 112 -33.96 -2.75 13.55
N PRO A 113 -33.82 -1.41 13.48
CA PRO A 113 -34.86 -0.45 13.91
C PRO A 113 -35.64 0.14 12.71
N GLN A 114 -36.86 0.60 13.00
CA GLN A 114 -37.89 1.12 12.08
C GLN A 114 -37.50 2.40 11.29
N PRO A 115 -38.18 2.71 10.16
CA PRO A 115 -37.67 3.68 9.18
C PRO A 115 -37.87 5.14 9.58
N ALA A 116 -36.78 5.90 9.52
CA ALA A 116 -36.73 7.35 9.66
C ALA A 116 -37.25 8.08 8.38
N PRO A 117 -37.69 9.35 8.49
CA PRO A 117 -38.49 10.05 7.46
C PRO A 117 -37.74 10.49 6.19
N ASN A 118 -36.50 10.05 5.95
CA ASN A 118 -35.65 10.47 4.81
C ASN A 118 -35.60 9.46 3.65
N ALA A 119 -36.55 8.52 3.57
CA ALA A 119 -36.54 7.46 2.57
C ALA A 119 -36.60 7.96 1.10
N VAL A 120 -37.17 9.15 0.87
CA VAL A 120 -37.33 9.74 -0.47
C VAL A 120 -36.00 10.30 -1.01
N ASP A 121 -35.19 10.96 -0.17
CA ASP A 121 -33.87 11.47 -0.58
C ASP A 121 -32.86 10.33 -0.78
N ALA A 122 -32.89 9.31 0.07
CA ALA A 122 -32.06 8.11 -0.09
C ALA A 122 -32.42 7.30 -1.35
N ALA A 123 -33.71 7.22 -1.71
CA ALA A 123 -34.17 6.58 -2.93
C ALA A 123 -33.73 7.35 -4.19
N LYS A 124 -33.73 8.68 -4.13
CA LYS A 124 -33.25 9.54 -5.22
C LYS A 124 -31.75 9.41 -5.44
N THR A 125 -30.94 9.45 -4.37
CA THR A 125 -29.49 9.23 -4.46
C THR A 125 -29.14 7.82 -4.95
N SER A 126 -29.92 6.78 -4.57
CA SER A 126 -29.75 5.41 -5.09
C SER A 126 -30.07 5.32 -6.59
N ALA A 127 -31.12 6.00 -7.06
CA ALA A 127 -31.46 6.05 -8.48
C ALA A 127 -30.35 6.74 -9.31
N ASP A 128 -29.79 7.83 -8.80
CA ASP A 128 -28.70 8.57 -9.46
C ASP A 128 -27.42 7.73 -9.58
N VAL A 129 -27.10 6.92 -8.55
CA VAL A 129 -25.94 6.00 -8.57
C VAL A 129 -26.16 4.85 -9.55
N ARG A 130 -27.37 4.29 -9.62
CA ARG A 130 -27.73 3.25 -10.59
C ARG A 130 -27.56 3.75 -12.03
N GLU A 131 -28.05 4.95 -12.28
CA GLU A 131 -27.93 5.61 -13.58
C GLU A 131 -26.46 5.85 -13.93
N LEU A 132 -25.66 6.30 -12.98
CA LEU A 132 -24.23 6.53 -13.20
C LEU A 132 -23.44 5.23 -13.47
N VAL A 133 -23.76 4.14 -12.75
CA VAL A 133 -23.19 2.79 -13.03
C VAL A 133 -23.59 2.29 -14.41
N LEU A 134 -24.83 2.53 -14.84
CA LEU A 134 -25.32 2.20 -16.18
C LEU A 134 -24.59 3.00 -17.26
N GLN A 135 -24.43 4.31 -17.08
CA GLN A 135 -23.71 5.18 -18.00
C GLN A 135 -22.24 4.79 -18.14
N ILE A 136 -21.56 4.44 -17.03
CA ILE A 136 -20.18 3.93 -17.08
C ILE A 136 -20.13 2.62 -17.86
N ALA A 137 -21.03 1.68 -17.58
CA ALA A 137 -21.05 0.39 -18.25
C ALA A 137 -21.32 0.53 -19.76
N GLU A 138 -22.27 1.38 -20.15
CA GLU A 138 -22.59 1.65 -21.55
C GLU A 138 -21.44 2.34 -22.28
N THR A 139 -20.82 3.34 -21.65
CA THR A 139 -19.66 4.04 -22.23
C THR A 139 -18.48 3.07 -22.41
N ASN A 140 -18.27 2.15 -21.47
CA ASN A 140 -17.26 1.11 -21.57
C ASN A 140 -17.54 0.11 -22.68
N ALA A 141 -18.80 -0.29 -22.88
CA ALA A 141 -19.20 -1.16 -23.98
C ALA A 141 -18.94 -0.47 -25.34
N ARG A 142 -19.32 0.80 -25.48
CA ARG A 142 -19.07 1.61 -26.69
C ARG A 142 -17.58 1.82 -26.95
N LEU A 143 -16.77 1.93 -25.89
CA LEU A 143 -15.31 2.01 -26.01
C LEU A 143 -14.72 0.67 -26.50
N ALA A 144 -15.15 -0.45 -25.93
CA ALA A 144 -14.68 -1.77 -26.33
C ALA A 144 -15.03 -2.11 -27.78
N GLU A 145 -16.22 -1.71 -28.26
CA GLU A 145 -16.58 -1.85 -29.67
C GLU A 145 -15.72 -0.99 -30.59
N ALA A 146 -15.42 0.24 -30.19
CA ALA A 146 -14.58 1.14 -30.97
C ALA A 146 -13.11 0.67 -31.02
N GLU A 147 -12.57 0.11 -29.93
CA GLU A 147 -11.26 -0.55 -29.91
C GLU A 147 -11.22 -1.78 -30.84
N LYS A 148 -12.28 -2.61 -30.86
CA LYS A 148 -12.40 -3.72 -31.81
C LYS A 148 -12.42 -3.24 -33.27
N ARG A 149 -13.12 -2.14 -33.57
CA ARG A 149 -13.14 -1.52 -34.90
C ARG A 149 -11.75 -1.00 -35.28
N ASN A 150 -11.03 -0.37 -34.36
CA ASN A 150 -9.69 0.11 -34.60
C ASN A 150 -8.73 -1.03 -34.96
N VAL A 151 -8.72 -2.12 -34.18
CA VAL A 151 -7.89 -3.31 -34.46
C VAL A 151 -8.22 -3.92 -35.83
N LYS A 152 -9.51 -3.94 -36.22
CA LYS A 152 -9.92 -4.42 -37.54
C LYS A 152 -9.36 -3.53 -38.66
N LEU A 153 -9.46 -2.20 -38.51
CA LEU A 153 -8.97 -1.24 -39.50
C LEU A 153 -7.44 -1.23 -39.59
N GLU A 154 -6.74 -1.40 -38.47
CA GLU A 154 -5.27 -1.54 -38.45
C GLU A 154 -4.83 -2.80 -39.20
N LYS A 155 -5.55 -3.92 -39.04
CA LYS A 155 -5.31 -5.15 -39.82
C LYS A 155 -5.58 -4.95 -41.31
N GLU A 156 -6.69 -4.30 -41.66
CA GLU A 156 -7.01 -3.97 -43.06
C GLU A 156 -5.98 -3.01 -43.67
N ALA A 157 -5.51 -2.02 -42.91
CA ALA A 157 -4.46 -1.10 -43.32
C ALA A 157 -3.13 -1.82 -43.52
N ALA A 158 -2.77 -2.76 -42.65
CA ALA A 158 -1.57 -3.59 -42.82
C ALA A 158 -1.66 -4.46 -44.08
N SER A 159 -2.81 -5.08 -44.36
CA SER A 159 -3.03 -5.86 -45.58
C SER A 159 -3.01 -4.99 -46.84
N LYS A 160 -3.65 -3.82 -46.84
CA LYS A 160 -3.68 -2.90 -47.98
C LYS A 160 -2.37 -2.12 -48.16
N SER A 161 -1.54 -2.00 -47.13
CA SER A 161 -0.20 -1.39 -47.26
C SER A 161 0.69 -2.14 -48.26
N LEU A 162 0.39 -3.40 -48.58
CA LEU A 162 1.12 -4.23 -49.53
C LEU A 162 0.57 -4.16 -50.97
N GLN A 163 -0.67 -3.69 -51.19
CA GLN A 163 -1.37 -3.81 -52.49
C GLN A 163 -2.26 -2.63 -52.89
N GLY A 164 -2.52 -1.66 -52.01
CA GLY A 164 -3.49 -0.58 -52.20
C GLY A 164 -2.90 0.71 -52.80
N THR A 165 -3.78 1.54 -53.38
CA THR A 165 -3.39 2.86 -53.91
C THR A 165 -3.03 3.84 -52.78
N THR A 166 -2.32 4.92 -53.09
CA THR A 166 -1.97 5.95 -52.09
C THR A 166 -3.22 6.58 -51.48
N ASP A 167 -4.25 6.86 -52.27
CA ASP A 167 -5.51 7.47 -51.82
C ASP A 167 -6.28 6.55 -50.84
N GLU A 168 -6.27 5.23 -51.08
CA GLU A 168 -6.88 4.25 -50.18
C GLU A 168 -6.15 4.17 -48.84
N ARG A 169 -4.82 4.27 -48.85
CA ARG A 169 -3.99 4.28 -47.63
C ARG A 169 -4.22 5.54 -46.81
N ASP A 170 -4.34 6.70 -47.45
CA ASP A 170 -4.58 7.98 -46.76
C ASP A 170 -6.00 8.07 -46.21
N SER A 171 -6.99 7.52 -46.92
CA SER A 171 -8.37 7.37 -46.42
C SER A 171 -8.43 6.49 -45.17
N LEU A 172 -7.74 5.34 -45.18
CA LEU A 172 -7.66 4.45 -44.01
C LEU A 172 -6.93 5.09 -42.82
N ARG A 173 -5.81 5.79 -43.07
CA ARG A 173 -5.09 6.53 -42.02
C ARG A 173 -5.96 7.62 -41.38
N LYS A 174 -6.80 8.29 -42.17
CA LYS A 174 -7.77 9.26 -41.66
C LYS A 174 -8.82 8.57 -40.77
N GLN A 175 -9.42 7.47 -41.22
CA GLN A 175 -10.39 6.71 -40.42
C GLN A 175 -9.79 6.19 -39.10
N ILE A 176 -8.56 5.71 -39.11
CA ILE A 176 -7.85 5.28 -37.89
C ILE A 176 -7.68 6.46 -36.92
N ARG A 177 -7.26 7.64 -37.41
CA ARG A 177 -7.14 8.86 -36.58
C ARG A 177 -8.47 9.28 -35.97
N ASP A 178 -9.53 9.34 -36.78
CA ASP A 178 -10.86 9.75 -36.32
C ASP A 178 -11.38 8.80 -35.21
N ILE A 179 -11.16 7.49 -35.34
CA ILE A 179 -11.53 6.49 -34.33
C ILE A 179 -10.66 6.59 -33.08
N GLN A 180 -9.37 6.88 -33.24
CA GLN A 180 -8.47 7.11 -32.10
C GLN A 180 -8.89 8.34 -31.30
N GLU A 181 -9.26 9.44 -31.96
CA GLU A 181 -9.81 10.63 -31.31
C GLU A 181 -11.13 10.34 -30.58
N GLU A 182 -12.06 9.61 -31.21
CA GLU A 182 -13.30 9.15 -30.57
C GLU A 182 -13.02 8.29 -29.32
N ASN A 183 -12.02 7.40 -29.39
CA ASN A 183 -11.61 6.57 -28.26
C ASN A 183 -11.03 7.39 -27.12
N VAL A 184 -10.24 8.43 -27.41
CA VAL A 184 -9.71 9.35 -26.40
C VAL A 184 -10.85 10.08 -25.68
N GLN A 185 -11.84 10.60 -26.42
CA GLN A 185 -13.01 11.27 -25.84
C GLN A 185 -13.83 10.33 -24.96
N LYS A 186 -14.07 9.10 -25.41
CA LYS A 186 -14.78 8.07 -24.62
C LYS A 186 -14.01 7.70 -23.34
N LYS A 187 -12.68 7.53 -23.43
CA LYS A 187 -11.83 7.28 -22.25
C LYS A 187 -11.93 8.44 -21.25
N GLN A 188 -11.89 9.68 -21.73
CA GLN A 188 -12.02 10.86 -20.88
C GLN A 188 -13.41 10.96 -20.23
N ALA A 189 -14.47 10.58 -20.93
CA ALA A 189 -15.82 10.51 -20.36
C ALA A 189 -15.92 9.46 -19.24
N VAL A 190 -15.33 8.27 -19.44
CA VAL A 190 -15.26 7.23 -18.40
C VAL A 190 -14.49 7.73 -17.18
N LEU A 191 -13.36 8.41 -17.37
CA LEU A 191 -12.56 8.97 -16.27
C LEU A 191 -13.34 10.01 -15.46
N LYS A 192 -14.10 10.90 -16.12
CA LYS A 192 -14.99 11.87 -15.46
C LYS A 192 -16.09 11.19 -14.64
N LEU A 193 -16.68 10.11 -15.14
CA LEU A 193 -17.70 9.36 -14.39
C LEU A 193 -17.08 8.61 -13.20
N LEU A 194 -15.86 8.06 -13.38
CA LEU A 194 -15.13 7.39 -12.30
C LEU A 194 -14.68 8.37 -11.21
N SER A 195 -14.35 9.63 -11.54
CA SER A 195 -13.99 10.63 -10.52
C SER A 195 -15.17 10.95 -9.60
N VAL A 196 -16.39 11.03 -10.14
CA VAL A 196 -17.61 11.22 -9.34
C VAL A 196 -17.82 10.07 -8.34
N LEU A 197 -17.57 8.83 -8.76
CA LEU A 197 -17.61 7.67 -7.86
C LEU A 197 -16.47 7.67 -6.83
N ARG A 198 -15.29 8.14 -7.25
CA ARG A 198 -14.10 8.25 -6.38
C ARG A 198 -14.34 9.21 -5.22
N GLU A 199 -14.95 10.35 -5.49
CA GLU A 199 -15.30 11.38 -4.49
C GLU A 199 -16.38 10.90 -3.53
N ASN A 200 -17.11 9.84 -3.87
CA ASN A 200 -18.24 9.33 -3.10
C ASN A 200 -18.19 7.80 -2.88
N PRO A 201 -17.17 7.27 -2.18
CA PRO A 201 -16.95 5.82 -2.04
C PRO A 201 -18.10 5.08 -1.33
N ASN A 202 -18.85 5.80 -0.49
CA ASN A 202 -20.00 5.27 0.24
C ASN A 202 -21.20 4.98 -0.67
N LEU A 203 -21.29 5.60 -1.84
CA LEU A 203 -22.40 5.38 -2.77
C LEU A 203 -22.35 3.99 -3.39
N LEU A 204 -21.14 3.54 -3.81
CA LEU A 204 -20.95 2.22 -4.38
C LEU A 204 -21.23 1.12 -3.34
N LYS A 205 -20.74 1.30 -2.10
CA LYS A 205 -21.00 0.38 -0.98
C LYS A 205 -22.50 0.29 -0.64
N LYS A 206 -23.20 1.43 -0.59
CA LYS A 206 -24.65 1.46 -0.35
C LYS A 206 -25.44 0.75 -1.44
N GLN A 207 -25.04 0.92 -2.71
CA GLN A 207 -25.68 0.25 -3.84
C GLN A 207 -25.42 -1.27 -3.82
N GLU A 208 -24.22 -1.72 -3.47
CA GLU A 208 -23.91 -3.14 -3.29
C GLU A 208 -24.73 -3.78 -2.18
N ALA A 209 -24.80 -3.14 -1.01
CA ALA A 209 -25.63 -3.60 0.11
C ALA A 209 -27.12 -3.65 -0.26
N GLN A 210 -27.59 -2.72 -1.11
CA GLN A 210 -28.96 -2.73 -1.59
C GLN A 210 -29.22 -3.88 -2.59
N GLU A 211 -28.31 -4.15 -3.52
CA GLU A 211 -28.41 -5.30 -4.43
C GLU A 211 -28.34 -6.63 -3.65
N GLU A 212 -27.55 -6.71 -2.59
CA GLU A 212 -27.52 -7.85 -1.68
C GLU A 212 -28.87 -8.07 -0.99
N LYS A 213 -29.46 -7.03 -0.40
CA LYS A 213 -30.81 -7.10 0.18
C LYS A 213 -31.87 -7.55 -0.84
N VAL A 214 -31.82 -7.02 -2.06
CA VAL A 214 -32.75 -7.42 -3.14
C VAL A 214 -32.55 -8.89 -3.52
N THR A 215 -31.30 -9.37 -3.57
CA THR A 215 -30.99 -10.77 -3.88
C THR A 215 -31.54 -11.71 -2.81
N THR A 216 -31.32 -11.38 -1.53
CA THR A 216 -31.85 -12.15 -0.41
C THR A 216 -33.38 -12.20 -0.44
N ALA A 217 -34.03 -11.05 -0.66
CA ALA A 217 -35.49 -10.98 -0.75
C ALA A 217 -36.06 -11.80 -1.93
N VAL A 218 -35.39 -11.81 -3.09
CA VAL A 218 -35.80 -12.63 -4.25
C VAL A 218 -35.63 -14.12 -3.97
N LEU A 219 -34.54 -14.52 -3.29
CA LEU A 219 -34.31 -15.91 -2.90
C LEU A 219 -35.30 -16.40 -1.83
N GLU A 220 -35.61 -15.56 -0.84
CA GLU A 220 -36.63 -15.83 0.18
C GLU A 220 -38.01 -15.97 -0.47
N ALA A 221 -38.38 -15.05 -1.36
CA ALA A 221 -39.64 -15.14 -2.11
C ALA A 221 -39.72 -16.45 -2.91
N ALA A 222 -38.65 -16.81 -3.65
CA ALA A 222 -38.55 -18.03 -4.41
C ALA A 222 -38.68 -19.31 -3.55
N SER A 223 -38.25 -19.27 -2.28
CA SER A 223 -38.38 -20.39 -1.35
C SER A 223 -39.77 -20.53 -0.72
N SER A 224 -40.55 -19.44 -0.69
CA SER A 224 -41.84 -19.35 0.02
C SER A 224 -43.07 -19.64 -0.84
N THR A 225 -42.96 -19.54 -2.17
CA THR A 225 -44.06 -19.78 -3.10
C THR A 225 -43.81 -21.02 -3.96
N PRO A 226 -44.66 -22.06 -3.89
CA PRO A 226 -44.69 -23.13 -4.90
C PRO A 226 -45.31 -22.56 -6.18
N GLY A 227 -44.51 -21.79 -6.92
CA GLY A 227 -44.95 -21.04 -8.08
C GLY A 227 -45.12 -21.89 -9.33
N THR A 228 -45.97 -21.41 -10.23
CA THR A 228 -46.12 -21.97 -11.58
C THR A 228 -44.84 -21.79 -12.39
N SER A 229 -44.62 -22.60 -13.43
CA SER A 229 -43.40 -22.53 -14.28
C SER A 229 -43.05 -21.12 -14.76
N THR A 230 -44.04 -20.26 -14.97
CA THR A 230 -43.87 -18.89 -15.48
C THR A 230 -43.31 -17.93 -14.43
N GLU A 231 -43.67 -18.08 -13.15
CA GLU A 231 -43.14 -17.27 -12.04
C GLU A 231 -41.67 -17.62 -11.76
N TYR A 232 -41.32 -18.90 -11.91
CA TYR A 232 -39.94 -19.36 -11.80
C TYR A 232 -39.05 -18.74 -12.88
N ASP A 233 -39.51 -18.70 -14.14
CA ASP A 233 -38.77 -18.08 -15.25
C ASP A 233 -38.56 -16.56 -15.05
N GLU A 234 -39.49 -15.89 -14.38
CA GLU A 234 -39.37 -14.47 -14.05
C GLU A 234 -38.35 -14.23 -12.91
N ILE A 235 -38.36 -15.08 -11.89
CA ILE A 235 -37.36 -15.08 -10.81
C ILE A 235 -35.96 -15.32 -11.38
N VAL A 236 -35.80 -16.30 -12.27
CA VAL A 236 -34.52 -16.59 -12.93
C VAL A 236 -34.02 -15.38 -13.75
N ARG A 237 -34.90 -14.74 -14.52
CA ARG A 237 -34.56 -13.50 -15.26
C ARG A 237 -34.13 -12.37 -14.32
N HIS A 238 -34.79 -12.20 -13.18
CA HIS A 238 -34.42 -11.21 -12.18
C HIS A 238 -33.05 -11.52 -11.54
N LEU A 239 -32.79 -12.78 -11.19
CA LEU A 239 -31.50 -13.19 -10.64
C LEU A 239 -30.35 -12.99 -11.65
N ASP A 240 -30.56 -13.29 -12.93
CA ASP A 240 -29.55 -13.06 -13.96
C ASP A 240 -29.28 -11.56 -14.19
N SER A 241 -30.33 -10.72 -14.16
CA SER A 241 -30.18 -9.27 -14.19
C SER A 241 -29.35 -8.74 -13.01
N ILE A 242 -29.63 -9.23 -11.80
CA ILE A 242 -28.87 -8.88 -10.59
C ILE A 242 -27.41 -9.33 -10.69
N LYS A 243 -27.15 -10.56 -11.14
CA LYS A 243 -25.78 -11.07 -11.38
C LYS A 243 -25.04 -10.18 -12.36
N GLN A 244 -25.67 -9.81 -13.48
CA GLN A 244 -25.07 -8.94 -14.48
C GLN A 244 -24.72 -7.56 -13.90
N ARG A 245 -25.58 -6.98 -13.06
CA ARG A 245 -25.29 -5.71 -12.36
C ARG A 245 -24.12 -5.84 -11.39
N ARG A 246 -24.04 -6.92 -10.60
CA ARG A 246 -22.90 -7.19 -9.71
C ARG A 246 -21.58 -7.29 -10.48
N THR A 247 -21.55 -8.06 -11.58
CA THR A 247 -20.37 -8.15 -12.44
C THR A 247 -19.93 -6.79 -12.97
N ARG A 248 -20.88 -5.92 -13.35
CA ARG A 248 -20.56 -4.54 -13.77
C ARG A 248 -19.97 -3.71 -12.63
N MET A 249 -20.52 -3.79 -11.42
CA MET A 249 -19.99 -3.07 -10.26
C MET A 249 -18.57 -3.53 -9.90
N THR A 250 -18.31 -4.84 -9.93
CA THR A 250 -16.95 -5.37 -9.72
C THR A 250 -15.97 -4.83 -10.75
N ALA A 251 -16.33 -4.84 -12.04
CA ALA A 251 -15.48 -4.30 -13.10
C ALA A 251 -15.23 -2.78 -12.95
N ILE A 252 -16.22 -2.03 -12.45
CA ILE A 252 -16.05 -0.60 -12.15
C ILE A 252 -15.07 -0.41 -10.99
N ARG A 253 -15.18 -1.21 -9.92
CA ARG A 253 -14.25 -1.17 -8.78
C ARG A 253 -12.82 -1.49 -9.18
N GLU A 254 -12.61 -2.53 -9.98
CA GLU A 254 -11.28 -2.89 -10.52
C GLU A 254 -10.67 -1.78 -11.38
N ARG A 255 -11.51 -1.08 -12.16
CA ARG A 255 -11.03 0.08 -12.93
C ARG A 255 -10.73 1.27 -12.03
N LEU A 256 -11.54 1.51 -11.00
CA LEU A 256 -11.32 2.60 -10.05
C LEU A 256 -9.97 2.44 -9.33
N THR A 257 -9.67 1.22 -8.87
CA THR A 257 -8.38 0.91 -8.25
C THR A 257 -7.23 0.99 -9.25
N GLN A 258 -7.42 0.55 -10.49
CA GLN A 258 -6.41 0.69 -11.54
C GLN A 258 -6.09 2.17 -11.84
N THR A 259 -7.11 3.01 -12.03
CA THR A 259 -6.90 4.45 -12.29
C THR A 259 -6.24 5.14 -11.11
N GLN A 260 -6.57 4.77 -9.86
CA GLN A 260 -5.88 5.30 -8.68
C GLN A 260 -4.40 4.92 -8.65
N MET A 261 -4.05 3.68 -9.00
CA MET A 261 -2.64 3.28 -9.09
C MET A 261 -1.91 4.02 -10.21
N ASP A 262 -2.55 4.22 -11.36
CA ASP A 262 -1.97 5.00 -12.45
C ASP A 262 -1.74 6.47 -12.04
N ASP A 263 -2.67 7.08 -11.28
CA ASP A 263 -2.52 8.44 -10.75
C ASP A 263 -1.35 8.55 -9.75
N THR A 264 -1.21 7.58 -8.84
CA THR A 264 -0.08 7.52 -7.89
C THR A 264 1.26 7.37 -8.60
N TYR A 265 1.30 6.52 -9.64
CA TYR A 265 2.48 6.35 -10.48
C TYR A 265 2.85 7.65 -11.21
N GLN A 266 1.86 8.36 -11.77
CA GLN A 266 2.08 9.66 -12.42
C GLN A 266 2.52 10.75 -11.43
N ALA A 267 2.02 10.74 -10.20
CA ALA A 267 2.48 11.64 -9.14
C ALA A 267 3.94 11.37 -8.75
N ALA A 268 4.35 10.10 -8.67
CA ALA A 268 5.73 9.71 -8.41
C ALA A 268 6.67 10.18 -9.54
N LEU A 269 6.27 10.04 -10.80
CA LEU A 269 7.02 10.56 -11.96
C LEU A 269 7.19 12.08 -11.90
N LYS A 270 6.13 12.83 -11.59
CA LYS A 270 6.22 14.30 -11.43
C LYS A 270 7.13 14.72 -10.28
N ARG A 271 7.13 13.97 -9.17
CA ARG A 271 8.06 14.22 -8.05
C ARG A 271 9.51 13.99 -8.48
N LEU A 272 9.77 12.95 -9.26
CA LEU A 272 11.09 12.67 -9.82
C LEU A 272 11.55 13.81 -10.76
N GLU A 273 10.67 14.33 -11.62
CA GLU A 273 10.96 15.49 -12.48
C GLU A 273 11.27 16.76 -11.65
N ALA A 274 10.53 17.00 -10.56
CA ALA A 274 10.77 18.13 -9.66
C ALA A 274 12.12 18.01 -8.94
N LEU A 275 12.46 16.83 -8.41
CA LEU A 275 13.76 16.58 -7.77
C LEU A 275 14.92 16.74 -8.76
N SER A 276 14.76 16.27 -10.00
CA SER A 276 15.74 16.48 -11.07
C SER A 276 15.96 17.98 -11.36
N THR A 277 14.90 18.78 -11.33
CA THR A 277 14.99 20.23 -11.54
C THR A 277 15.72 20.91 -10.37
N ILE A 278 15.42 20.52 -9.13
CA ILE A 278 16.10 21.03 -7.93
C ILE A 278 17.60 20.71 -7.99
N ARG A 279 17.96 19.48 -8.34
CA ARG A 279 19.35 19.06 -8.50
C ARG A 279 20.08 19.90 -9.54
N GLN A 280 19.46 20.15 -10.70
CA GLN A 280 20.05 21.00 -11.74
C GLN A 280 20.30 22.43 -11.22
N THR A 281 19.36 23.01 -10.46
CA THR A 281 19.55 24.35 -9.89
C THR A 281 20.64 24.43 -8.82
N LEU A 282 20.87 23.33 -8.08
CA LEU A 282 21.97 23.22 -7.11
C LEU A 282 23.33 23.11 -7.84
N GLU A 283 23.42 22.31 -8.90
CA GLU A 283 24.63 22.21 -9.75
C GLU A 283 24.97 23.54 -10.44
N GLU A 284 23.97 24.32 -10.86
CA GLU A 284 24.16 25.67 -11.41
C GLU A 284 24.63 26.68 -10.34
N ALA A 285 24.23 26.50 -9.08
CA ALA A 285 24.65 27.36 -7.97
C ALA A 285 26.09 27.05 -7.48
N THR A 286 26.58 25.83 -7.66
CA THR A 286 27.93 25.41 -7.26
C THR A 286 28.99 25.67 -8.34
N THR A 287 28.58 25.82 -9.61
CA THR A 287 29.48 26.07 -10.75
C THR A 287 29.78 27.54 -11.05
N SER A 288 29.24 28.49 -10.27
CA SER A 288 29.60 29.92 -10.39
C SER A 288 30.41 30.44 -9.20
N PRO A 289 31.75 30.39 -9.29
CA PRO A 289 32.57 31.38 -8.60
C PRO A 289 33.77 31.84 -9.44
N GLU A 290 33.72 33.09 -9.94
CA GLU A 290 34.83 34.05 -10.10
C GLU A 290 34.58 35.02 -11.26
N GLU A 291 33.93 36.16 -10.98
CA GLU A 291 34.28 37.43 -11.62
C GLU A 291 33.63 38.59 -10.87
N ALA A 292 34.14 38.94 -9.69
CA ALA A 292 33.94 40.26 -9.10
C ALA A 292 34.84 40.49 -7.87
N ALA A 293 36.09 40.88 -8.12
CA ALA A 293 36.84 41.67 -7.15
C ALA A 293 37.73 42.68 -7.88
N SER A 294 37.22 43.89 -8.11
CA SER A 294 37.98 45.14 -8.25
C SER A 294 37.04 46.36 -8.13
N THR A 295 37.14 47.06 -6.99
CA THR A 295 36.54 48.35 -6.55
C THR A 295 37.00 49.59 -7.37
N PRO A 296 36.56 50.87 -7.11
CA PRO A 296 35.43 51.42 -6.32
C PRO A 296 34.67 52.63 -6.97
N SER A 297 33.59 53.07 -6.28
CA SER A 297 33.04 54.45 -6.21
C SER A 297 32.06 54.94 -7.29
N GLY A 298 30.92 55.50 -6.83
CA GLY A 298 30.17 56.53 -7.58
C GLY A 298 28.64 56.33 -7.70
N GLU A 299 27.90 57.07 -6.88
CA GLU A 299 26.57 57.68 -7.11
C GLU A 299 25.35 56.87 -7.62
N ALA A 300 24.37 56.79 -6.72
CA ALA A 300 22.95 57.10 -6.90
C ALA A 300 22.23 56.78 -8.22
N GLY A 301 21.37 55.75 -8.18
CA GLY A 301 20.26 55.58 -9.12
C GLY A 301 19.41 54.33 -8.82
N LYS A 302 18.27 54.50 -8.16
CA LYS A 302 17.16 53.51 -8.07
C LYS A 302 16.72 53.11 -9.50
N PRO A 303 16.21 51.88 -9.80
CA PRO A 303 14.92 51.44 -9.24
C PRO A 303 14.72 49.92 -8.96
N THR A 304 13.83 49.66 -7.98
CA THR A 304 12.80 48.59 -7.86
C THR A 304 13.13 47.09 -8.05
N SER A 305 13.32 46.44 -6.89
CA SER A 305 12.68 45.19 -6.39
C SER A 305 12.57 43.95 -7.29
N SER A 306 13.51 43.00 -7.10
CA SER A 306 13.20 41.57 -7.05
C SER A 306 13.36 41.10 -5.59
N THR A 307 12.23 40.83 -4.95
CA THR A 307 12.17 40.22 -3.60
C THR A 307 11.15 39.11 -3.72
N THR A 308 11.58 37.94 -4.17
CA THR A 308 10.71 36.76 -4.23
C THR A 308 11.43 35.43 -3.92
N SER A 309 12.76 35.38 -3.87
CA SER A 309 13.45 34.08 -3.85
C SER A 309 13.87 33.55 -2.47
N VAL A 310 13.40 34.10 -1.35
CA VAL A 310 13.81 33.61 0.00
C VAL A 310 12.62 33.24 0.91
N GLN A 311 11.38 33.29 0.42
CA GLN A 311 10.20 33.00 1.25
C GLN A 311 9.62 31.58 1.08
N LEU A 312 10.21 30.72 0.23
CA LEU A 312 9.67 29.39 -0.07
C LEU A 312 10.35 28.21 0.67
N VAL A 313 11.31 28.46 1.56
CA VAL A 313 12.03 27.39 2.30
C VAL A 313 11.65 27.37 3.80
N ARG A 314 10.68 28.19 4.24
CA ARG A 314 10.28 28.27 5.65
C ARG A 314 8.84 27.86 5.95
N GLU A 315 8.08 27.40 4.96
CA GLU A 315 6.67 26.99 5.15
C GLU A 315 6.44 25.47 5.10
N ALA A 316 7.49 24.64 5.14
CA ALA A 316 7.35 23.18 5.07
C ALA A 316 7.67 22.42 6.37
N THR A 317 7.98 23.10 7.48
CA THR A 317 8.33 22.43 8.75
C THR A 317 7.80 23.12 10.01
N ASP A 318 6.72 23.90 9.91
CA ASP A 318 6.06 24.51 11.09
C ASP A 318 4.57 24.16 11.08
N GLU A 319 4.27 22.86 11.18
CA GLU A 319 3.03 22.43 11.81
C GLU A 319 3.36 22.19 13.28
N ASN A 320 2.69 22.95 14.15
CA ASN A 320 2.83 22.91 15.59
C ASN A 320 2.65 21.48 16.14
N ASP A 321 3.76 20.85 16.52
CA ASP A 321 3.76 19.77 17.50
C ASP A 321 3.61 20.41 18.89
N GLU A 322 2.37 20.70 19.29
CA GLU A 322 2.07 20.66 20.71
C GLU A 322 2.22 19.21 21.17
N GLU A 323 3.17 18.97 22.10
CA GLU A 323 3.22 17.79 22.95
C GLU A 323 1.87 17.63 23.67
N GLY A 324 0.94 16.96 22.99
CA GLY A 324 -0.30 16.48 23.56
C GLY A 324 -0.18 14.98 23.65
N ASP A 325 0.11 14.48 24.85
CA ASP A 325 -0.35 13.18 25.31
C ASP A 325 -1.88 13.18 25.14
N GLN A 326 -2.35 12.93 23.91
CA GLN A 326 -3.76 13.03 23.57
C GLN A 326 -4.44 11.87 24.26
N LYS A 327 -5.03 12.20 25.41
CA LYS A 327 -5.96 11.36 26.15
C LYS A 327 -7.08 10.97 25.19
N VAL A 328 -6.99 9.76 24.62
CA VAL A 328 -7.95 9.20 23.66
C VAL A 328 -9.16 8.66 24.42
N ASP A 329 -9.84 9.53 25.17
CA ASP A 329 -11.11 9.19 25.82
C ASP A 329 -12.22 9.29 24.75
N GLY A 330 -12.77 8.15 24.33
CA GLY A 330 -14.03 8.08 23.58
C GLY A 330 -13.98 7.76 22.08
N LEU A 331 -12.87 7.27 21.52
CA LEU A 331 -12.85 6.75 20.15
C LEU A 331 -13.30 5.27 20.08
N ASP A 332 -14.07 4.95 19.03
CA ASP A 332 -14.45 3.59 18.64
C ASP A 332 -13.21 2.69 18.51
N GLU A 333 -13.31 1.44 18.95
CA GLU A 333 -12.21 0.46 18.98
C GLU A 333 -11.58 0.24 17.61
N GLU A 334 -12.38 0.39 16.54
CA GLU A 334 -11.92 0.31 15.16
C GLU A 334 -11.01 1.50 14.77
N ALA A 335 -11.28 2.69 15.31
CA ALA A 335 -10.47 3.89 15.08
C ALA A 335 -9.15 3.85 15.85
N LYS A 336 -9.16 3.32 17.09
CA LYS A 336 -7.93 3.08 17.87
C LYS A 336 -7.02 2.08 17.18
N LYS A 337 -7.57 0.98 16.65
CA LYS A 337 -6.85 0.00 15.81
C LYS A 337 -6.23 0.64 14.57
N ALA A 338 -6.98 1.47 13.85
CA ALA A 338 -6.50 2.14 12.64
C ALA A 338 -5.35 3.12 12.92
N VAL A 339 -5.45 3.92 13.99
CA VAL A 339 -4.39 4.87 14.38
C VAL A 339 -3.11 4.11 14.75
N ALA A 340 -3.21 3.04 15.52
CA ALA A 340 -2.04 2.30 15.97
C ALA A 340 -1.41 1.44 14.84
N LEU A 341 -2.21 0.91 13.89
CA LEU A 341 -1.69 0.32 12.64
C LEU A 341 -1.01 1.35 11.73
N SER A 342 -1.51 2.59 11.70
CA SER A 342 -0.90 3.69 10.95
C SER A 342 0.47 4.07 11.53
N GLN A 343 0.61 4.08 12.85
CA GLN A 343 1.88 4.36 13.52
C GLN A 343 2.96 3.30 13.19
N LEU A 344 2.61 2.01 13.18
CA LEU A 344 3.55 0.93 12.81
C LEU A 344 3.98 0.97 11.33
N ASN A 345 3.06 1.34 10.44
CA ASN A 345 3.32 1.42 9.00
C ASN A 345 3.88 2.79 8.56
N SER A 346 4.00 3.74 9.48
CA SER A 346 4.56 5.06 9.21
C SER A 346 6.02 4.98 8.77
N ALA A 347 6.49 5.99 8.05
CA ALA A 347 7.89 6.11 7.68
C ALA A 347 8.80 6.09 8.93
N ARG A 348 8.33 6.67 10.04
CA ARG A 348 9.01 6.64 11.34
C ARG A 348 9.12 5.22 11.91
N GLY A 349 8.02 4.46 11.92
CA GLY A 349 8.01 3.08 12.40
C GLY A 349 8.90 2.14 11.57
N LYS A 350 8.93 2.34 10.25
CA LYS A 350 9.84 1.59 9.35
C LYS A 350 11.30 1.96 9.57
N PHE A 351 11.60 3.25 9.73
CA PHE A 351 12.95 3.72 10.03
C PHE A 351 13.43 3.20 11.38
N GLU A 352 12.56 3.19 12.38
CA GLU A 352 12.85 2.65 13.70
C GLU A 352 13.09 1.14 13.68
N LYS A 353 12.29 0.37 12.91
CA LYS A 353 12.54 -1.04 12.66
C LYS A 353 13.90 -1.26 12.03
N GLN A 354 14.19 -0.55 10.94
CA GLN A 354 15.45 -0.69 10.22
C GLN A 354 16.65 -0.37 11.12
N ARG A 355 16.57 0.74 11.86
CA ARG A 355 17.59 1.15 12.82
C ARG A 355 17.82 0.13 13.93
N THR A 356 16.74 -0.45 14.44
CA THR A 356 16.79 -1.50 15.48
C THR A 356 17.53 -2.74 14.95
N LEU A 357 17.16 -3.19 13.75
CA LEU A 357 17.80 -4.37 13.12
C LEU A 357 19.28 -4.13 12.82
N GLU A 358 19.65 -2.94 12.35
CA GLU A 358 21.05 -2.56 12.11
C GLU A 358 21.87 -2.54 13.41
N ARG A 359 21.32 -1.98 14.50
CA ARG A 359 21.97 -2.01 15.81
C ARG A 359 22.19 -3.44 16.30
N ILE A 360 21.19 -4.31 16.13
CA ILE A 360 21.31 -5.71 16.51
C ILE A 360 22.35 -6.45 15.68
N GLN A 361 22.38 -6.20 14.37
CA GLN A 361 23.38 -6.80 13.49
C GLN A 361 24.80 -6.35 13.85
N ASN A 362 24.99 -5.09 14.21
CA ASN A 362 26.27 -4.57 14.70
C ASN A 362 26.68 -5.20 16.03
N PHE A 363 25.74 -5.34 16.97
CA PHE A 363 25.95 -6.01 18.27
C PHE A 363 26.36 -7.49 18.12
N ALA A 364 25.67 -8.22 17.24
CA ALA A 364 26.00 -9.60 16.92
C ALA A 364 27.41 -9.71 16.32
N SER A 365 27.76 -8.76 15.44
CA SER A 365 29.06 -8.71 14.80
C SER A 365 30.20 -8.36 15.77
N SER A 366 29.91 -7.66 16.87
CA SER A 366 30.88 -7.30 17.92
C SER A 366 31.01 -8.35 19.04
N GLY A 367 30.37 -9.51 18.92
CA GLY A 367 30.49 -10.61 19.89
C GLY A 367 29.70 -10.44 21.18
N GLY A 368 28.71 -9.53 21.21
CA GLY A 368 27.65 -9.54 22.21
C GLY A 368 27.96 -8.94 23.60
N THR A 369 28.84 -7.94 23.70
CA THR A 369 29.33 -7.37 24.97
C THR A 369 28.39 -6.38 25.71
N SER A 370 27.07 -6.52 25.54
CA SER A 370 25.98 -5.60 25.97
C SER A 370 25.65 -4.42 25.02
N PHE A 371 24.36 -4.09 24.92
CA PHE A 371 23.87 -2.90 24.24
C PHE A 371 24.03 -1.65 25.12
N GLU A 372 24.91 -0.71 24.73
CA GLU A 372 24.89 0.63 25.30
C GLU A 372 23.79 1.47 24.64
N ILE A 373 22.63 1.54 25.28
CA ILE A 373 21.59 2.53 24.91
C ILE A 373 22.06 3.89 25.44
N THR A 374 22.79 4.63 24.63
CA THR A 374 23.25 5.99 24.99
C THR A 374 22.05 6.94 25.03
N GLY A 375 21.98 7.77 26.08
CA GLY A 375 20.78 8.49 26.53
C GLY A 375 20.25 9.62 25.64
N GLU A 376 20.69 9.73 24.39
CA GLU A 376 20.10 10.63 23.38
C GLU A 376 19.17 9.91 22.40
N ASP A 377 19.21 8.57 22.37
CA ASP A 377 18.26 7.76 21.62
C ASP A 377 17.12 7.30 22.51
N VAL A 378 15.94 7.87 22.31
CA VAL A 378 14.69 7.32 22.87
C VAL A 378 14.34 6.05 22.08
N ALA A 379 15.09 4.96 22.33
CA ALA A 379 14.76 3.63 21.83
C ALA A 379 13.35 3.25 22.30
N SER A 380 12.48 2.82 21.39
CA SER A 380 11.15 2.33 21.76
C SER A 380 11.24 1.19 22.76
N SER A 381 10.14 0.97 23.48
CA SER A 381 10.05 -0.19 24.37
C SER A 381 10.21 -1.51 23.60
N VAL A 382 9.80 -1.59 22.33
CA VAL A 382 9.98 -2.79 21.47
C VAL A 382 11.46 -3.05 21.23
N GLU A 383 12.21 -2.03 20.84
CA GLU A 383 13.64 -2.15 20.61
C GLU A 383 14.40 -2.64 21.85
N LYS A 384 14.10 -2.05 23.03
CA LYS A 384 14.69 -2.47 24.30
C LYS A 384 14.44 -3.95 24.59
N ASP A 385 13.22 -4.41 24.37
CA ASP A 385 12.84 -5.80 24.64
C ASP A 385 13.59 -6.77 23.71
N ILE A 386 13.68 -6.43 22.42
CA ILE A 386 14.43 -7.24 21.45
C ILE A 386 15.90 -7.29 21.82
N CYS A 387 16.52 -6.16 22.16
CA CYS A 387 17.92 -6.12 22.60
C CYS A 387 18.15 -7.06 23.80
N LEU A 388 17.28 -7.04 24.82
CA LEU A 388 17.37 -7.91 25.99
C LEU A 388 17.24 -9.40 25.63
N ILE A 389 16.36 -9.74 24.69
CA ILE A 389 16.21 -11.12 24.21
C ILE A 389 17.49 -11.55 23.46
N ILE A 390 17.98 -10.71 22.56
CA ILE A 390 19.16 -10.98 21.72
C ILE A 390 20.44 -11.08 22.55
N GLU A 391 20.57 -10.31 23.63
CA GLU A 391 21.68 -10.44 24.60
C GLU A 391 21.81 -11.84 25.20
N HIS A 392 20.72 -12.63 25.22
CA HIS A 392 20.75 -14.02 25.67
C HIS A 392 20.89 -15.02 24.52
N VAL A 393 20.37 -14.68 23.35
CA VAL A 393 20.45 -15.54 22.15
C VAL A 393 21.88 -15.62 21.63
N VAL A 394 22.59 -14.49 21.55
CA VAL A 394 23.96 -14.45 21.00
C VAL A 394 24.95 -15.32 21.80
N PRO A 395 25.03 -15.24 23.14
CA PRO A 395 25.92 -16.11 23.92
C PRO A 395 25.56 -17.60 23.81
N TRP A 396 24.26 -17.93 23.67
CA TRP A 396 23.84 -19.31 23.47
C TRP A 396 24.32 -19.82 22.11
N LEU A 397 24.11 -19.04 21.06
CA LEU A 397 24.59 -19.34 19.72
C LEU A 397 26.11 -19.55 19.70
N ASN A 398 26.88 -18.64 20.32
CA ASN A 398 28.34 -18.74 20.46
C ASN A 398 28.80 -20.02 21.17
N LYS A 399 28.01 -20.52 22.14
CA LYS A 399 28.32 -21.75 22.87
C LYS A 399 28.18 -23.00 21.99
N HIS A 400 27.31 -22.95 20.97
CA HIS A 400 26.99 -24.06 20.08
C HIS A 400 27.55 -23.87 18.65
N ASP A 401 28.51 -22.94 18.46
CA ASP A 401 29.06 -22.54 17.15
C ASP A 401 29.45 -23.69 16.23
N ASP A 402 30.20 -24.65 16.77
CA ASP A 402 30.76 -25.75 16.00
C ASP A 402 29.78 -26.94 15.87
N GLU A 403 28.59 -26.86 16.49
CA GLU A 403 27.55 -27.88 16.37
C GLU A 403 26.73 -27.70 15.09
N VAL A 404 26.34 -28.84 14.49
CA VAL A 404 25.41 -28.84 13.35
C VAL A 404 23.99 -28.65 13.88
N ILE A 405 23.22 -27.80 13.22
CA ILE A 405 21.83 -27.52 13.56
C ILE A 405 21.01 -28.79 13.31
N THR A 406 20.69 -29.51 14.38
CA THR A 406 19.74 -30.63 14.38
C THR A 406 18.35 -30.16 14.85
N PRO A 407 17.28 -30.94 14.61
CA PRO A 407 15.94 -30.60 15.11
C PRO A 407 15.89 -30.41 16.64
N GLU A 408 16.69 -31.15 17.39
CA GLU A 408 16.79 -31.04 18.84
C GLU A 408 17.41 -29.70 19.25
N LEU A 409 18.52 -29.32 18.61
CA LEU A 409 19.23 -28.09 18.88
C LEU A 409 18.44 -26.85 18.43
N ALA A 410 17.72 -26.96 17.30
CA ALA A 410 16.75 -25.94 16.86
C ALA A 410 15.62 -25.76 17.88
N THR A 411 15.11 -26.88 18.43
CA THR A 411 14.10 -26.86 19.49
C THR A 411 14.61 -26.19 20.77
N GLU A 412 15.89 -26.36 21.12
CA GLU A 412 16.50 -25.67 22.25
C GLU A 412 16.62 -24.16 22.03
N LEU A 413 17.09 -23.73 20.84
CA LEU A 413 17.16 -22.32 20.48
C LEU A 413 15.77 -21.67 20.49
N ARG A 414 14.76 -22.35 19.93
CA ARG A 414 13.35 -21.90 19.97
C ARG A 414 12.88 -21.70 21.40
N ARG A 415 13.10 -22.68 22.28
CA ARG A 415 12.73 -22.58 23.70
C ARG A 415 13.42 -21.41 24.39
N LEU A 416 14.69 -21.15 24.06
CA LEU A 416 15.41 -19.99 24.59
C LEU A 416 14.74 -18.68 24.16
N VAL A 417 14.54 -18.47 22.85
CA VAL A 417 13.93 -17.25 22.30
C VAL A 417 12.55 -17.02 22.91
N VAL A 418 11.71 -18.06 22.95
CA VAL A 418 10.35 -17.99 23.48
C VAL A 418 10.35 -17.69 24.99
N ASN A 419 11.20 -18.35 25.77
CA ASN A 419 11.27 -18.11 27.21
C ASN A 419 11.79 -16.70 27.54
N GLN A 420 12.80 -16.23 26.82
CA GLN A 420 13.29 -14.85 27.00
C GLN A 420 12.24 -13.83 26.58
N SER A 421 11.56 -14.06 25.47
CA SER A 421 10.43 -13.22 25.05
C SER A 421 9.35 -13.19 26.12
N ASN A 422 9.04 -14.34 26.73
CA ASN A 422 8.07 -14.41 27.80
C ASN A 422 8.49 -13.59 29.03
N ARG A 423 9.76 -13.74 29.45
CA ARG A 423 10.28 -13.06 30.65
C ARG A 423 10.41 -11.56 30.47
N VAL A 424 10.84 -11.10 29.29
CA VAL A 424 11.05 -9.69 29.00
C VAL A 424 9.72 -8.97 28.81
N CYS A 425 8.79 -9.60 28.11
CA CYS A 425 7.53 -8.95 27.72
C CYS A 425 6.42 -9.15 28.76
N PHE A 426 6.50 -10.19 29.60
CA PHE A 426 5.48 -10.55 30.59
C PHE A 426 6.06 -10.78 31.99
N PRO A 427 6.74 -9.78 32.59
CA PRO A 427 7.31 -9.92 33.93
C PRO A 427 6.26 -10.16 35.03
N GLU A 428 4.99 -9.77 34.80
CA GLU A 428 3.87 -9.92 35.74
C GLU A 428 3.04 -11.21 35.53
N GLY A 429 3.44 -12.09 34.60
CA GLY A 429 2.80 -13.40 34.40
C GLY A 429 1.51 -13.40 33.59
N LEU A 430 1.16 -12.28 32.95
CA LEU A 430 0.09 -12.19 31.95
C LEU A 430 0.50 -12.86 30.64
N ASN A 431 0.69 -14.18 30.63
CA ASN A 431 1.09 -14.91 29.42
C ASN A 431 -0.05 -14.84 28.38
N SER A 432 0.24 -14.35 27.17
CA SER A 432 -0.59 -14.65 26.01
C SER A 432 -0.14 -15.98 25.42
N ASP A 433 -0.82 -17.06 25.81
CA ASP A 433 -0.57 -18.41 25.26
C ASP A 433 -0.61 -18.41 23.72
N LEU A 434 -1.41 -17.52 23.12
CA LEU A 434 -1.49 -17.33 21.67
C LEU A 434 -0.20 -16.74 21.09
N PHE A 435 0.31 -15.65 21.67
CA PHE A 435 1.58 -15.02 21.24
C PHE A 435 2.73 -16.02 21.33
N ILE A 436 2.84 -16.71 22.46
CA ILE A 436 3.91 -17.69 22.70
C ILE A 436 3.84 -18.85 21.72
N THR A 437 2.64 -19.35 21.43
CA THR A 437 2.43 -20.43 20.46
C THR A 437 2.80 -19.98 19.04
N GLN A 438 2.35 -18.79 18.62
CA GLN A 438 2.65 -18.25 17.28
C GLN A 438 4.14 -17.98 17.11
N LEU A 439 4.76 -17.31 18.08
CA LEU A 439 6.20 -17.04 18.07
C LEU A 439 6.99 -18.35 18.01
N ALA A 440 6.60 -19.36 18.80
CA ALA A 440 7.24 -20.66 18.75
C ALA A 440 7.16 -21.30 17.35
N THR A 441 5.99 -21.29 16.70
CA THR A 441 5.82 -21.85 15.35
C THR A 441 6.69 -21.14 14.32
N ILE A 442 6.67 -19.81 14.28
CA ILE A 442 7.43 -19.04 13.28
C ILE A 442 8.94 -19.22 13.49
N ILE A 443 9.40 -19.18 14.74
CA ILE A 443 10.82 -19.40 15.07
C ILE A 443 11.27 -20.82 14.70
N ASP A 444 10.42 -21.83 14.90
CA ASP A 444 10.72 -23.22 14.51
C ASP A 444 10.89 -23.33 12.99
N ASP A 445 9.93 -22.81 12.22
CA ASP A 445 9.96 -22.83 10.76
C ASP A 445 11.18 -22.08 10.19
N THR A 446 11.58 -20.99 10.84
CA THR A 446 12.76 -20.21 10.44
C THR A 446 14.07 -20.91 10.77
N ILE A 447 14.25 -21.43 11.99
CA ILE A 447 15.51 -22.10 12.38
C ILE A 447 15.70 -23.39 11.59
N MET A 448 14.62 -24.13 11.31
CA MET A 448 14.67 -25.39 10.57
C MET A 448 15.19 -25.23 9.13
N GLN A 449 15.11 -24.04 8.54
CA GLN A 449 15.70 -23.76 7.21
C GLN A 449 17.23 -23.83 7.22
N PHE A 450 17.87 -23.68 8.38
CA PHE A 450 19.32 -23.75 8.53
C PHE A 450 19.82 -25.15 8.91
N SER A 451 18.92 -26.13 9.04
CA SER A 451 19.25 -27.51 9.38
C SER A 451 20.35 -28.09 8.48
N GLY A 452 21.30 -28.80 9.08
CA GLY A 452 22.45 -29.38 8.38
C GLY A 452 23.64 -28.43 8.20
N ASN A 453 23.52 -27.15 8.55
CA ASN A 453 24.64 -26.21 8.66
C ASN A 453 25.12 -26.09 10.11
N THR A 454 26.30 -25.52 10.35
CA THR A 454 26.75 -25.17 11.71
C THR A 454 26.29 -23.78 12.11
N PHE A 455 26.07 -23.53 13.40
CA PHE A 455 25.69 -22.20 13.88
C PHE A 455 26.73 -21.14 13.50
N LYS A 456 28.02 -21.44 13.63
CA LYS A 456 29.11 -20.55 13.22
C LYS A 456 28.99 -20.02 11.79
N SER A 457 28.54 -20.88 10.88
CA SER A 457 28.35 -20.49 9.46
C SER A 457 27.07 -19.71 9.21
N THR A 458 26.11 -19.72 10.15
CA THR A 458 24.74 -19.20 9.96
C THR A 458 24.34 -18.10 10.95
N HIS A 459 25.15 -17.77 11.95
CA HIS A 459 24.87 -16.68 12.93
C HIS A 459 24.44 -15.38 12.28
N HIS A 460 25.18 -14.97 11.25
CA HIS A 460 24.93 -13.73 10.52
C HIS A 460 23.60 -13.71 9.74
N LEU A 461 22.94 -14.88 9.63
CA LEU A 461 21.61 -15.03 9.03
C LEU A 461 20.55 -15.24 10.12
N ILE A 462 20.80 -16.12 11.10
CA ILE A 462 19.85 -16.47 12.15
C ILE A 462 19.52 -15.27 13.04
N ILE A 463 20.52 -14.46 13.42
CA ILE A 463 20.28 -13.34 14.35
C ILE A 463 19.39 -12.27 13.71
N PRO A 464 19.65 -11.80 12.46
CA PRO A 464 18.72 -10.90 11.77
C PRO A 464 17.31 -11.47 11.63
N GLU A 465 17.17 -12.73 11.24
CA GLU A 465 15.87 -13.39 11.05
C GLU A 465 15.07 -13.46 12.36
N ILE A 466 15.69 -13.90 13.46
CA ILE A 466 15.05 -13.91 14.78
C ILE A 466 14.69 -12.48 15.21
N SER A 467 15.57 -11.51 14.98
CA SER A 467 15.32 -10.11 15.36
C SER A 467 14.16 -9.49 14.59
N GLU A 468 14.03 -9.80 13.30
CA GLU A 468 12.89 -9.36 12.49
C GLU A 468 11.59 -9.99 12.96
N ILE A 469 11.58 -11.29 13.22
CA ILE A 469 10.41 -11.99 13.77
C ILE A 469 10.02 -11.35 15.11
N LEU A 470 10.98 -11.19 16.03
CA LEU A 470 10.72 -10.56 17.33
C LEU A 470 10.17 -9.14 17.17
N TYR A 471 10.70 -8.34 16.25
CA TYR A 471 10.17 -7.00 16.01
C TYR A 471 8.72 -7.02 15.55
N ASN A 472 8.39 -7.84 14.55
CA ASN A 472 7.04 -7.91 14.01
C ASN A 472 6.06 -8.43 15.07
N GLU A 473 6.40 -9.53 15.75
CA GLU A 473 5.53 -10.18 16.73
C GLU A 473 5.36 -9.31 17.99
N LEU A 474 6.42 -8.69 18.50
CA LEU A 474 6.33 -7.83 19.69
C LEU A 474 5.63 -6.50 19.40
N ALA A 475 5.85 -5.92 18.24
CA ALA A 475 5.13 -4.72 17.81
C ALA A 475 3.62 -5.00 17.68
N PHE A 476 3.26 -6.14 17.08
CA PHE A 476 1.87 -6.58 16.97
C PHE A 476 1.26 -6.95 18.32
N PHE A 477 2.02 -7.60 19.19
CA PHE A 477 1.54 -7.94 20.53
C PHE A 477 1.27 -6.69 21.37
N LYS A 478 2.21 -5.73 21.41
CA LYS A 478 2.01 -4.47 22.13
C LYS A 478 0.87 -3.65 21.54
N LEU A 479 0.66 -3.72 20.23
CA LEU A 479 -0.51 -3.13 19.59
C LEU A 479 -1.81 -3.71 20.17
N ILE A 480 -1.95 -5.04 20.22
CA ILE A 480 -3.13 -5.71 20.78
C ILE A 480 -3.29 -5.39 22.27
N HIS A 481 -2.23 -5.53 23.05
CA HIS A 481 -2.29 -5.35 24.50
C HIS A 481 -2.57 -3.89 24.89
N ASN A 482 -2.04 -2.92 24.14
CA ASN A 482 -2.39 -1.52 24.37
C ASN A 482 -3.86 -1.26 24.07
N LEU A 483 -4.45 -1.91 23.05
CA LEU A 483 -5.89 -1.82 22.77
C LEU A 483 -6.73 -2.43 23.91
N ASP A 484 -6.34 -3.60 24.42
CA ASP A 484 -7.07 -4.27 25.51
C ASP A 484 -6.95 -3.53 26.86
N ASN A 485 -5.82 -2.89 27.14
CA ASN A 485 -5.60 -2.13 28.37
C ASN A 485 -6.38 -0.80 28.45
N PHE A 486 -6.87 -0.27 27.33
CA PHE A 486 -7.80 0.86 27.37
C PHE A 486 -9.16 0.49 27.99
N ASN A 487 -9.53 -0.80 28.00
CA ASN A 487 -10.79 -1.27 28.60
C ASN A 487 -10.71 -1.44 30.13
N VAL A 488 -9.51 -1.46 30.73
CA VAL A 488 -9.35 -1.68 32.18
C VAL A 488 -9.40 -0.37 32.97
N ILE A 489 -9.23 0.79 32.30
CA ILE A 489 -9.26 2.11 32.95
C ILE A 489 -10.71 2.62 33.14
N GLU A 490 -11.73 1.96 32.56
CA GLU A 490 -13.14 2.33 32.78
C GLU A 490 -13.77 1.72 34.05
N GLU A 491 -13.09 0.82 34.78
CA GLU A 491 -13.63 0.18 36.01
C GLU A 491 -12.85 0.49 37.31
N ALA A 492 -12.05 1.56 37.36
CA ALA A 492 -11.45 2.10 38.59
C ALA A 492 -11.86 3.57 38.79
#